data_AF-A0AAD9G193-F1
#
_entry.id   AF-A0AAD9G193-F1
#
_cell.length_a   1.000
_cell.length_b   1.000
_cell.length_c   1.000
_cell.angle_alpha   90.00
_cell.angle_beta   90.00
_cell.angle_gamma   90.00
#
_symmetry.space_group_name_H-M   'P 1'
#
loop_
_entity.id
_entity.type
_entity.pdbx_description
1 polymer ?
#
loop_
_entity_poly.entity_id
_entity_poly.type
_entity_poly.pdbx_seq_one_letter_code
_entity_poly.pdbx_strand_id
1 'polypeptide(L)'
;MKDMIEEGREKEAFAKFPRNYLTYVEKIKALVAQHRDFFKSGGHPHIWITGAPGSGKSAVLQVVYPTYYNKDLNNRFFGLYQPDKHTHVLLQDLDHDCVEKLGVQFLKTICDEAGFPIDQKYKACQLARTTVLVSSNLPASQLRSKVASSSSAATGLEAMKTSLNSTK
;
A
#
# COMPACT_ATOMS: atom_id res chain seq x y z
N MET A 1 13.02 -13.05 28.92
CA MET A 1 12.14 -11.95 28.42
C MET A 1 12.42 -11.66 26.95
N LYS A 2 13.69 -11.47 26.55
CA LYS A 2 14.10 -11.35 25.14
C LYS A 2 13.56 -12.50 24.28
N ASP A 3 13.80 -13.73 24.70
CA ASP A 3 13.38 -14.94 23.95
C ASP A 3 11.85 -15.04 23.81
N MET A 4 11.09 -14.64 24.84
CA MET A 4 9.62 -14.61 24.78
C MET A 4 9.08 -13.54 23.83
N ILE A 5 9.78 -12.41 23.67
CA ILE A 5 9.42 -11.36 22.71
C ILE A 5 9.84 -11.78 21.29
N GLU A 6 10.98 -12.47 21.14
CA GLU A 6 11.41 -13.09 19.88
C GLU A 6 10.46 -14.19 19.40
N GLU A 7 9.81 -14.91 20.33
CA GLU A 7 8.78 -15.91 20.04
C GLU A 7 7.38 -15.30 19.78
N GLY A 8 7.21 -13.97 19.92
CA GLY A 8 5.92 -13.29 19.75
C GLY A 8 4.93 -13.45 20.92
N ARG A 9 5.38 -13.99 22.06
CA ARG A 9 4.58 -14.20 23.28
C ARG A 9 4.59 -12.97 24.19
N GLU A 10 4.32 -11.80 23.62
CA GLU A 10 4.39 -10.52 24.33
C GLU A 10 3.43 -10.45 25.53
N LYS A 11 2.22 -11.00 25.39
CA LYS A 11 1.21 -11.02 26.46
C LYS A 11 1.67 -11.83 27.68
N GLU A 12 2.38 -12.93 27.46
CA GLU A 12 2.93 -13.75 28.54
C GLU A 12 4.17 -13.13 29.16
N ALA A 13 4.99 -12.43 28.36
CA ALA A 13 6.13 -11.67 28.86
C ALA A 13 5.69 -10.52 29.79
N PHE A 14 4.58 -9.86 29.47
CA PHE A 14 3.97 -8.83 30.33
C PHE A 14 3.47 -9.44 31.65
N ALA A 15 2.77 -10.59 31.59
CA ALA A 15 2.24 -11.24 32.78
C ALA A 15 3.34 -11.75 33.72
N LYS A 16 4.44 -12.31 33.18
CA LYS A 16 5.55 -12.84 33.98
C LYS A 16 6.50 -11.77 34.51
N PHE A 17 6.71 -10.68 33.77
CA PHE A 17 7.71 -9.66 34.12
C PHE A 17 7.19 -8.22 33.90
N PRO A 18 6.15 -7.78 34.63
CA PRO A 18 5.47 -6.50 34.34
C PRO A 18 6.39 -5.28 34.45
N ARG A 19 7.28 -5.24 35.45
CA ARG A 19 8.20 -4.11 35.67
C ARG A 19 9.27 -4.00 34.58
N ASN A 20 9.91 -5.13 34.24
CA ASN A 20 10.95 -5.16 33.21
C ASN A 20 10.35 -4.96 31.80
N TYR A 21 9.09 -5.37 31.60
CA TYR A 21 8.38 -5.18 30.34
C TYR A 21 8.21 -3.68 30.07
N LEU A 22 7.66 -2.94 31.03
CA LEU A 22 7.41 -1.50 30.86
C LEU A 22 8.69 -0.70 30.59
N THR A 23 9.83 -1.10 31.18
CA THR A 23 11.10 -0.39 31.01
C THR A 23 11.84 -0.75 29.73
N TYR A 24 11.83 -2.02 29.33
CA TYR A 24 12.72 -2.52 28.28
C TYR A 24 12.03 -3.00 27.01
N VAL A 25 10.69 -3.08 26.97
CA VAL A 25 9.98 -3.64 25.81
C VAL A 25 10.29 -2.90 24.51
N GLU A 26 10.31 -1.56 24.50
CA GLU A 26 10.61 -0.75 23.31
C GLU A 26 12.01 -1.04 22.75
N LYS A 27 13.03 -1.11 23.63
CA LYS A 27 14.41 -1.45 23.23
C LYS A 27 14.52 -2.87 22.71
N ILE A 28 13.88 -3.82 23.36
CA ILE A 28 13.90 -5.23 22.95
C ILE A 28 13.19 -5.39 21.61
N LYS A 29 12.02 -4.76 21.41
CA LYS A 29 11.30 -4.79 20.12
C LYS A 29 12.12 -4.22 18.98
N ALA A 30 12.83 -3.11 19.20
CA ALA A 30 13.72 -2.53 18.20
C ALA A 30 14.85 -3.50 17.80
N LEU A 31 15.49 -4.17 18.77
CA LEU A 31 16.52 -5.17 18.52
C LEU A 31 15.98 -6.39 17.77
N VAL A 32 14.81 -6.90 18.16
CA VAL A 32 14.17 -8.06 17.51
C VAL A 32 13.72 -7.74 16.09
N ALA A 33 13.23 -6.52 15.85
CA ALA A 33 12.88 -6.05 14.52
C ALA A 33 14.11 -5.88 13.60
N GLN A 34 15.31 -5.72 14.13
CA GLN A 34 16.53 -5.70 13.31
C GLN A 34 17.01 -7.11 12.92
N HIS A 35 16.72 -8.11 13.76
CA HIS A 35 17.23 -9.49 13.58
C HIS A 35 16.24 -10.47 12.94
N ARG A 36 14.93 -10.18 12.95
CA ARG A 36 13.95 -11.07 12.33
C ARG A 36 14.03 -11.00 10.81
N ASP A 37 14.24 -12.16 10.19
CA ASP A 37 13.93 -12.37 8.77
C ASP A 37 12.42 -12.20 8.55
N PHE A 38 11.98 -11.00 8.18
CA PHE A 38 10.59 -10.69 7.84
C PHE A 38 10.09 -11.42 6.56
N PHE A 39 10.92 -12.26 5.93
CA PHE A 39 10.70 -12.83 4.60
C PHE A 39 9.99 -14.19 4.56
N LYS A 40 9.03 -14.44 5.46
CA LYS A 40 8.11 -15.58 5.30
C LYS A 40 6.72 -15.05 4.97
N SER A 41 6.39 -14.95 3.68
CA SER A 41 5.02 -14.68 3.23
C SER A 41 4.36 -15.96 2.73
N GLY A 42 3.03 -16.00 2.76
CA GLY A 42 2.21 -17.02 2.10
C GLY A 42 2.20 -16.92 0.56
N GLY A 43 3.08 -16.10 -0.04
CA GLY A 43 3.28 -16.02 -1.49
C GLY A 43 2.14 -15.36 -2.27
N HIS A 44 1.21 -14.65 -1.63
CA HIS A 44 0.06 -14.09 -2.33
C HIS A 44 0.47 -12.91 -3.23
N PRO A 45 0.15 -12.95 -4.54
CA PRO A 45 0.51 -11.89 -5.48
C PRO A 45 -0.29 -10.62 -5.20
N HIS A 46 0.28 -9.47 -5.57
CA HIS A 46 -0.48 -8.21 -5.62
C HIS A 46 -1.50 -8.28 -6.76
N ILE A 47 -2.77 -8.00 -6.47
CA ILE A 47 -3.87 -8.14 -7.44
C ILE A 47 -4.45 -6.76 -7.74
N TRP A 48 -4.70 -6.51 -9.03
CA TRP A 48 -5.37 -5.32 -9.51
C TRP A 48 -6.62 -5.70 -10.29
N ILE A 49 -7.80 -5.36 -9.77
CA ILE A 49 -9.08 -5.60 -10.44
C ILE A 49 -9.62 -4.29 -11.00
N THR A 50 -9.80 -4.28 -12.32
CA THR A 50 -10.43 -3.17 -13.05
C THR A 50 -11.86 -3.50 -13.42
N GLY A 51 -12.77 -2.54 -13.29
CA GLY A 51 -14.13 -2.71 -13.82
C GLY A 51 -15.02 -1.50 -13.58
N ALA A 52 -16.11 -1.41 -14.34
CA ALA A 52 -17.10 -0.33 -14.21
C ALA A 52 -17.63 -0.20 -12.77
N PRO A 53 -18.11 0.99 -12.36
CA PRO A 53 -18.82 1.14 -11.09
C PRO A 53 -20.02 0.19 -11.05
N GLY A 54 -20.32 -0.37 -9.87
CA GLY A 54 -21.43 -1.33 -9.72
C GLY A 54 -21.13 -2.78 -10.16
N SER A 55 -19.95 -3.07 -10.73
CA SER A 55 -19.53 -4.44 -11.11
C SER A 55 -19.22 -5.39 -9.93
N GLY A 56 -19.31 -4.92 -8.68
CA GLY A 56 -19.03 -5.74 -7.51
C GLY A 56 -17.55 -6.09 -7.28
N LYS A 57 -16.61 -5.47 -8.02
CA LYS A 57 -15.16 -5.70 -7.90
C LYS A 57 -14.64 -5.68 -6.45
N SER A 58 -15.05 -4.68 -5.67
CA SER A 58 -14.65 -4.54 -4.28
C SER A 58 -15.27 -5.63 -3.39
N ALA A 59 -16.51 -6.04 -3.68
CA ALA A 59 -17.20 -7.10 -2.94
C ALA A 59 -16.55 -8.48 -3.17
N VAL A 60 -16.12 -8.78 -4.40
CA VAL A 60 -15.41 -10.03 -4.71
C VAL A 60 -14.11 -10.14 -3.90
N LEU A 61 -13.32 -9.06 -3.84
CA LEU A 61 -12.08 -9.04 -3.06
C LEU A 61 -12.33 -9.27 -1.56
N GLN A 62 -13.40 -8.68 -1.02
CA GLN A 62 -13.78 -8.85 0.39
C GLN A 62 -14.22 -10.28 0.72
N VAL A 63 -14.89 -10.96 -0.21
CA VAL A 63 -15.35 -12.36 -0.03
C VAL A 63 -14.18 -13.34 -0.13
N VAL A 64 -13.28 -13.13 -1.11
CA VAL A 64 -12.12 -14.02 -1.32
C VAL A 64 -11.08 -13.84 -0.21
N TYR A 65 -10.88 -12.61 0.26
CA TYR A 65 -9.87 -12.27 1.26
C TYR A 65 -10.52 -11.65 2.50
N PRO A 66 -11.08 -12.46 3.42
CA PRO A 66 -11.83 -11.94 4.57
C PRO A 66 -10.94 -11.21 5.60
N THR A 67 -9.65 -11.54 5.67
CA THR A 67 -8.65 -10.97 6.59
C THR A 67 -7.95 -9.75 5.99
N TYR A 68 -8.73 -8.83 5.41
CA TYR A 68 -8.26 -7.62 4.76
C TYR A 68 -8.31 -6.41 5.69
N TYR A 69 -7.39 -5.46 5.46
CA TYR A 69 -7.44 -4.11 6.03
C TYR A 69 -7.93 -3.14 4.96
N ASN A 70 -9.03 -2.43 5.23
CA ASN A 70 -9.50 -1.38 4.33
C ASN A 70 -8.67 -0.11 4.55
N LYS A 71 -7.92 0.31 3.53
CA LYS A 71 -7.11 1.52 3.58
C LYS A 71 -7.87 2.69 2.98
N ASP A 72 -8.11 3.71 3.79
CA ASP A 72 -8.56 5.01 3.30
C ASP A 72 -7.45 5.68 2.47
N LEU A 73 -7.78 6.03 1.22
CA LEU A 73 -6.88 6.65 0.25
C LEU A 73 -6.69 8.16 0.48
N ASN A 74 -7.47 8.78 1.36
CA ASN A 74 -7.35 10.21 1.67
C ASN A 74 -6.17 10.53 2.61
N ASN A 75 -5.62 9.51 3.26
CA ASN A 75 -4.58 9.67 4.26
C ASN A 75 -3.40 8.74 3.98
N ARG A 76 -2.18 9.16 4.29
CA ARG A 76 -0.98 8.32 4.20
C ARG A 76 -0.86 7.33 5.36
N PHE A 77 -1.43 7.65 6.53
CA PHE A 77 -1.27 6.83 7.75
C PHE A 77 -2.10 5.53 7.74
N PHE A 78 -1.59 4.52 8.44
CA PHE A 78 -2.17 3.18 8.59
C PHE A 78 -2.73 2.97 10.00
N GLY A 79 -3.63 3.85 10.45
CA GLY A 79 -4.01 3.98 11.86
C GLY A 79 -4.50 2.69 12.54
N LEU A 80 -5.23 1.83 11.84
CA LEU A 80 -5.81 0.59 12.39
C LEU A 80 -5.17 -0.68 11.81
N TYR A 81 -4.09 -0.55 11.04
CA TYR A 81 -3.41 -1.69 10.48
C TYR A 81 -2.73 -2.51 11.59
N GLN A 82 -2.91 -3.81 11.56
CA GLN A 82 -2.34 -4.76 12.52
C GLN A 82 -1.69 -5.88 11.73
N PRO A 83 -0.34 -5.97 11.69
CA PRO A 83 0.37 -7.01 10.95
C PRO A 83 -0.07 -8.43 11.31
N ASP A 84 -0.41 -8.67 12.59
CA ASP A 84 -0.78 -10.01 13.09
C ASP A 84 -2.17 -10.48 12.65
N LYS A 85 -3.07 -9.55 12.28
CA LYS A 85 -4.46 -9.86 11.91
C LYS A 85 -4.76 -9.64 10.43
N HIS A 86 -4.12 -8.65 9.83
CA HIS A 86 -4.42 -8.22 8.47
C HIS A 86 -3.36 -8.76 7.50
N THR A 87 -3.77 -9.79 6.78
CA THR A 87 -2.96 -10.42 5.73
C THR A 87 -2.86 -9.57 4.45
N HIS A 88 -3.94 -8.87 4.10
CA HIS A 88 -4.06 -8.12 2.86
C HIS A 88 -4.44 -6.65 3.15
N VAL A 89 -3.97 -5.72 2.33
CA VAL A 89 -4.38 -4.32 2.33
C VAL A 89 -5.23 -4.07 1.09
N LEU A 90 -6.46 -3.62 1.29
CA LEU A 90 -7.40 -3.32 0.22
C LEU A 90 -7.43 -1.81 -0.06
N LEU A 91 -7.08 -1.45 -1.29
CA LEU A 91 -7.23 -0.11 -1.84
C LEU A 91 -8.52 -0.06 -2.66
N GLN A 92 -9.59 0.44 -2.05
CA GLN A 92 -10.88 0.55 -2.71
C GLN A 92 -10.95 1.81 -3.57
N ASP A 93 -11.55 1.68 -4.76
CA ASP A 93 -11.81 2.77 -5.69
C ASP A 93 -10.61 3.71 -5.92
N LEU A 94 -9.49 3.12 -6.35
CA LEU A 94 -8.29 3.88 -6.67
C LEU A 94 -8.45 4.63 -7.99
N ASP A 95 -8.64 5.95 -7.89
CA ASP A 95 -8.74 6.87 -9.02
C ASP A 95 -7.52 7.80 -9.14
N HIS A 96 -7.48 8.58 -10.22
CA HIS A 96 -6.39 9.54 -10.48
C HIS A 96 -6.16 10.53 -9.34
N ASP A 97 -7.23 11.09 -8.77
CA ASP A 97 -7.15 12.08 -7.70
C ASP A 97 -6.54 11.48 -6.42
N CYS A 98 -6.82 10.21 -6.15
CA CYS A 98 -6.21 9.47 -5.05
C CYS A 98 -4.72 9.24 -5.31
N VAL A 99 -4.34 8.87 -6.54
CA VAL A 99 -2.94 8.65 -6.91
C VAL A 99 -2.13 9.94 -6.90
N GLU A 100 -2.72 11.08 -7.29
CA GLU A 100 -2.07 12.40 -7.19
C GLU A 100 -1.81 12.80 -5.74
N LYS A 101 -2.77 12.56 -4.84
CA LYS A 101 -2.62 12.87 -3.40
C LYS A 101 -1.62 11.97 -2.68
N LEU A 102 -1.70 10.65 -2.92
CA LEU A 102 -0.81 9.66 -2.27
C LEU A 102 0.59 9.66 -2.89
N GLY A 103 0.68 9.95 -4.19
CA GLY A 103 1.88 9.83 -4.99
C GLY A 103 2.14 8.39 -5.45
N VAL A 104 2.68 8.25 -6.67
CA VAL A 104 3.08 6.94 -7.24
C VAL A 104 4.15 6.27 -6.38
N GLN A 105 4.99 7.05 -5.70
CA GLN A 105 6.01 6.52 -4.80
C GLN A 105 5.40 5.74 -3.63
N PHE A 106 4.25 6.19 -3.10
CA PHE A 106 3.56 5.48 -2.03
C PHE A 106 3.10 4.09 -2.50
N LEU A 107 2.49 4.01 -3.70
CA LEU A 107 2.07 2.74 -4.31
C LEU A 107 3.25 1.78 -4.53
N LYS A 108 4.41 2.30 -4.95
CA LYS A 108 5.62 1.48 -5.10
C LYS A 108 6.10 0.94 -3.76
N THR A 109 6.11 1.78 -2.72
CA THR A 109 6.56 1.39 -1.38
C THR A 109 5.68 0.31 -0.76
N ILE A 110 4.35 0.40 -0.89
CA ILE A 110 3.45 -0.62 -0.31
C ILE A 110 3.48 -1.96 -1.07
N CYS A 111 3.88 -1.93 -2.34
CA CYS A 111 4.04 -3.13 -3.18
C CYS A 111 5.47 -3.71 -3.11
N ASP A 112 6.34 -3.14 -2.28
CA ASP A 112 7.71 -3.63 -2.13
C ASP A 112 7.73 -4.95 -1.35
N GLU A 113 8.42 -5.95 -1.91
CA GLU A 113 8.59 -7.25 -1.29
C GLU A 113 9.53 -7.22 -0.07
N ALA A 114 10.41 -6.22 0.00
CA ALA A 114 11.28 -5.97 1.15
C ALA A 114 10.50 -5.48 2.39
N GLY A 115 9.22 -5.15 2.23
CA GLY A 115 8.38 -4.56 3.26
C GLY A 115 8.51 -3.03 3.30
N PHE A 116 7.60 -2.38 4.03
CA PHE A 116 7.56 -0.93 4.13
C PHE A 116 7.34 -0.46 5.57
N PRO A 117 7.89 0.72 5.92
CA PRO A 117 7.61 1.33 7.21
C PRO A 117 6.15 1.78 7.26
N ILE A 118 5.41 1.20 8.18
CA ILE A 118 4.02 1.56 8.46
C ILE A 118 4.02 2.69 9.49
N ASP A 119 3.55 3.85 9.03
CA ASP A 119 3.34 5.02 9.87
C ASP A 119 1.93 4.96 10.48
N GLN A 120 1.88 4.74 11.80
CA GLN A 120 0.65 4.79 12.57
C GLN A 120 0.66 6.03 13.46
N LYS A 121 -0.46 6.74 13.46
CA LYS A 121 -0.62 7.92 14.31
C LYS A 121 -0.35 7.54 15.78
N TYR A 122 0.57 8.27 16.41
CA TYR A 122 0.95 8.09 17.82
C TYR A 122 1.66 6.76 18.16
N LYS A 123 2.22 6.05 17.18
CA LYS A 123 3.12 4.91 17.41
C LYS A 123 4.40 5.05 16.59
N ALA A 124 5.46 4.40 17.06
CA ALA A 124 6.69 4.30 16.29
C ALA A 124 6.43 3.56 14.96
N CYS A 125 7.13 3.98 13.90
CA CYS A 125 7.10 3.28 12.62
C CYS A 125 7.49 1.82 12.81
N GLN A 126 6.67 0.92 12.28
CA GLN A 126 6.93 -0.52 12.31
C GLN A 126 7.15 -1.01 10.89
N LEU A 127 8.17 -1.82 10.66
CA LEU A 127 8.35 -2.47 9.38
C LEU A 127 7.33 -3.61 9.25
N ALA A 128 6.55 -3.59 8.18
CA ALA A 128 5.64 -4.69 7.88
C ALA A 128 5.55 -4.92 6.37
N ARG A 129 5.18 -6.14 6.01
CA ARG A 129 4.97 -6.57 4.63
C ARG A 129 3.52 -7.01 4.48
N THR A 130 2.87 -6.57 3.41
CA THR A 130 1.45 -6.82 3.18
C THR A 130 1.18 -7.08 1.71
N THR A 131 0.26 -8.00 1.38
CA THR A 131 -0.21 -8.13 0.01
C THR A 131 -1.24 -7.05 -0.30
N VAL A 132 -1.07 -6.35 -1.42
CA VAL A 132 -1.94 -5.23 -1.82
C VAL A 132 -2.98 -5.73 -2.82
N LEU A 133 -4.25 -5.44 -2.53
CA LEU A 133 -5.39 -5.68 -3.39
C LEU A 133 -5.93 -4.33 -3.84
N VAL A 134 -6.04 -4.11 -5.14
CA VAL A 134 -6.51 -2.85 -5.71
C VAL A 134 -7.79 -3.08 -6.47
N SER A 135 -8.81 -2.26 -6.20
CA SER A 135 -9.97 -2.12 -7.07
C SER A 135 -9.97 -0.73 -7.68
N SER A 136 -10.12 -0.63 -8.99
CA SER A 136 -10.20 0.66 -9.69
C SER A 136 -11.18 0.61 -10.87
N ASN A 137 -11.61 1.78 -11.33
CA ASN A 137 -12.36 1.90 -12.59
C ASN A 137 -11.43 1.90 -13.81
N LEU A 138 -10.15 2.26 -13.60
CA LEU A 138 -9.16 2.46 -14.66
C LEU A 138 -7.98 1.49 -14.51
N PRO A 139 -7.38 1.01 -15.61
CA PRO A 139 -6.19 0.18 -15.54
C PRO A 139 -4.99 0.92 -15.00
N ALA A 140 -4.08 0.19 -14.34
CA ALA A 140 -2.87 0.73 -13.73
C ALA A 140 -1.98 1.54 -14.71
N SER A 141 -2.01 1.19 -16.00
CA SER A 141 -1.27 1.89 -17.06
C SER A 141 -1.80 3.30 -17.31
N GLN A 142 -3.10 3.53 -17.15
CA GLN A 142 -3.73 4.82 -17.44
C GLN A 142 -3.60 5.81 -16.30
N LEU A 143 -3.36 5.36 -15.06
CA LEU A 143 -3.31 6.22 -13.86
C LEU A 143 -2.27 7.36 -13.90
N ARG A 144 -1.24 7.27 -14.75
CA ARG A 144 -0.15 8.26 -14.85
C ARG A 144 -0.33 9.33 -15.95
N SER A 145 -1.43 9.31 -16.71
CA SER A 145 -1.50 10.04 -18.00
C SER A 145 -1.58 11.57 -17.92
N LYS A 146 -1.67 12.22 -16.75
CA LYS A 146 -1.68 13.69 -16.66
C LYS A 146 -0.33 14.38 -16.89
N VAL A 147 0.80 13.65 -16.93
CA VAL A 147 2.11 14.26 -17.22
C VAL A 147 2.38 14.41 -18.73
N ALA A 148 1.58 13.80 -19.60
CA ALA A 148 1.80 13.84 -21.06
C ALA A 148 0.78 14.70 -21.84
N SER A 149 -0.24 15.28 -21.19
CA SER A 149 -1.28 16.05 -21.89
C SER A 149 -1.13 17.57 -21.78
N SER A 150 0.00 18.08 -21.29
CA SER A 150 0.36 19.50 -21.39
C SER A 150 1.43 19.80 -22.43
N SER A 151 1.82 18.84 -23.27
CA SER A 151 2.49 19.13 -24.54
C SER A 151 1.47 19.14 -25.67
N SER A 152 0.87 20.31 -25.89
CA SER A 152 0.11 20.67 -27.08
C SER A 152 1.01 20.70 -28.34
N ALA A 153 1.67 19.59 -28.67
CA ALA A 153 2.56 19.45 -29.82
C ALA A 153 1.96 18.60 -30.96
N ALA A 154 0.68 18.21 -30.86
CA ALA A 154 0.00 17.44 -31.90
C ALA A 154 -0.92 18.30 -32.81
N THR A 155 -1.27 19.53 -32.42
CA THR A 155 -2.19 20.37 -33.21
C THR A 155 -1.48 21.22 -34.28
N GLY A 156 -0.15 21.34 -34.22
CA GLY A 156 0.63 22.16 -35.16
C GLY A 156 0.97 21.51 -36.50
N LEU A 157 0.98 20.17 -36.58
CA LEU A 157 1.49 19.47 -37.78
C LEU A 157 0.41 19.26 -38.86
N GLU A 158 -0.87 19.15 -38.48
CA GLU A 158 -1.98 19.04 -39.45
C GLU A 158 -2.38 20.39 -40.07
N ALA A 159 -2.21 21.50 -39.33
CA ALA A 159 -2.41 22.84 -39.89
C ALA A 159 -1.35 23.20 -40.95
N MET A 160 -0.12 22.68 -40.82
CA MET A 160 0.97 22.99 -41.76
C MET A 160 0.90 22.19 -43.06
N LYS A 161 0.36 20.95 -43.03
CA LYS A 161 0.13 20.15 -44.24
C LYS A 161 -1.00 20.69 -45.12
N THR A 162 -2.00 21.33 -44.52
CA THR A 162 -3.12 21.93 -45.26
C THR A 162 -2.68 23.21 -46.00
N SER A 163 -1.71 23.96 -45.46
CA SER A 163 -1.18 25.18 -46.08
C SER A 163 -0.24 24.90 -47.28
N LEU A 164 0.47 23.76 -47.29
CA LEU A 164 1.38 23.39 -48.37
C LEU A 164 0.69 22.85 -49.64
N ASN A 165 -0.58 22.42 -49.54
CA ASN A 165 -1.35 21.92 -50.69
C ASN A 165 -2.24 22.98 -51.34
N SER A 166 -2.26 24.22 -50.84
CA SER A 166 -3.02 25.34 -51.42
C SER A 166 -2.20 26.22 -52.37
N THR A 167 -0.93 25.89 -52.60
CA THR A 167 -0.01 26.68 -53.44
C THR A 167 0.58 25.84 -54.58
N LYS A 168 -0.28 25.11 -55.29
CA LYS A 168 -0.05 24.62 -56.65
C LYS A 168 -1.30 24.78 -57.48
#